data_AF-E3MCV0-F1
#
_entry.id   AF-E3MCV0-F1
#
_cell.length_a   1.000
_cell.length_b   1.000
_cell.length_c   1.000
_cell.angle_alpha   90.00
_cell.angle_beta   90.00
_cell.angle_gamma   90.00
#
_symmetry.space_group_name_H-M   'P 1'
#
loop_
_entity.id
_entity.type
_entity.pdbx_description
1 polymer ?
#
loop_
_entity_poly.entity_id
_entity_poly.type
_entity_poly.pdbx_seq_one_letter_code
_entity_poly.pdbx_strand_id
1 'polypeptide(L)'
;MPDTIFRANISNEYDPIVFNCSSDYEKSTEIVKYILQIVYLIPGGLLNILIIRTILFKHWEIYGKNSFFMIYSTDCIISFVMISIDIVVRMFIYFTPLCPVLAPYFFEPLIVFKVIMIIINHSKASKSIIQIFLVLNRMSCVLYPLKYSLMWKKPVKLVIVSIFVIPFTTDWNLIISRVYMQPTFGGFYMEYIKKVSWIDYKSINYQAGQSRFQLFFISIALIFTVICTSITFYSLITLPKRIKNVEKSLSFATAYISMSFIVLAVFQILFAFFSSIFTTSAVFGYALLSYDILNVGFVFTCFQPETIAKSFSSPIILICVSRKLRCHVFGLQSKKPRVARVFSMTVSQIPKNSELQEERYRKSVVLERVNY
;
A
#
# COMPACT_ATOMS: atom_id res chain seq x y z
N MET A 1 -10.72 -37.85 -8.44
CA MET A 1 -11.46 -36.60 -8.14
C MET A 1 -11.18 -36.27 -6.68
N PRO A 2 -10.45 -35.21 -6.34
CA PRO A 2 -10.24 -34.89 -4.94
C PRO A 2 -11.42 -34.09 -4.41
N ASP A 3 -12.18 -34.69 -3.50
CA ASP A 3 -13.24 -34.11 -2.68
C ASP A 3 -12.69 -33.16 -1.60
N THR A 4 -11.79 -32.23 -1.95
CA THR A 4 -11.05 -31.41 -0.97
C THR A 4 -11.55 -29.96 -0.86
N ILE A 5 -12.78 -29.68 -1.30
CA ILE A 5 -13.41 -28.38 -1.03
C ILE A 5 -14.28 -28.54 0.21
N PHE A 6 -13.82 -28.03 1.35
CA PHE A 6 -14.65 -27.88 2.55
C PHE A 6 -15.91 -27.11 2.17
N ARG A 7 -17.06 -27.78 2.25
CA ARG A 7 -18.38 -27.14 2.13
C ARG A 7 -18.98 -27.11 3.52
N ALA A 8 -19.21 -25.91 4.04
CA ALA A 8 -19.96 -25.76 5.28
C ALA A 8 -21.38 -26.33 5.07
N ASN A 9 -21.74 -27.32 5.89
CA ASN A 9 -23.08 -27.89 5.90
C ASN A 9 -23.97 -27.02 6.79
N ILE A 10 -24.85 -26.21 6.20
CA ILE A 10 -25.62 -25.21 6.93
C ILE A 10 -27.09 -25.29 6.50
N SER A 11 -27.96 -25.50 7.48
CA SER A 11 -29.42 -25.43 7.33
C SER A 11 -30.01 -24.09 7.81
N ASN A 12 -29.36 -23.42 8.78
CA ASN A 12 -29.79 -22.17 9.39
C ASN A 12 -28.62 -21.20 9.70
N GLU A 13 -28.92 -19.90 9.84
CA GLU A 13 -27.95 -18.82 10.06
C GLU A 13 -27.17 -18.92 11.39
N TYR A 14 -27.62 -19.78 12.31
CA TYR A 14 -27.01 -20.03 13.62
C TYR A 14 -26.32 -21.41 13.75
N ASP A 15 -26.38 -22.28 12.74
CA ASP A 15 -25.85 -23.64 12.87
C ASP A 15 -24.33 -23.63 13.02
N PRO A 16 -23.73 -24.35 13.99
CA PRO A 16 -22.29 -24.40 14.17
C PRO A 16 -21.59 -25.04 12.97
N ILE A 17 -20.51 -24.43 12.50
CA ILE A 17 -19.72 -24.95 11.37
C ILE A 17 -18.51 -25.67 11.95
N VAL A 18 -18.67 -26.98 12.11
CA VAL A 18 -17.60 -27.85 12.61
C VAL A 18 -16.60 -28.11 11.50
N PHE A 19 -15.32 -27.91 11.78
CA PHE A 19 -14.22 -28.23 10.88
C PHE A 19 -13.10 -28.96 11.61
N ASN A 20 -12.41 -29.84 10.90
CA ASN A 20 -11.24 -30.54 11.41
C ASN A 20 -9.96 -29.90 10.86
N CYS A 21 -8.95 -29.75 11.72
CA CYS A 21 -7.63 -29.29 11.31
C CYS A 21 -6.95 -30.40 10.48
N SER A 22 -6.42 -30.06 9.30
CA SER A 22 -5.67 -31.02 8.48
C SER A 22 -4.31 -31.32 9.13
N SER A 23 -4.01 -32.62 9.27
CA SER A 23 -2.71 -33.14 9.72
C SER A 23 -1.69 -33.25 8.58
N ASP A 24 -2.07 -32.92 7.35
CA ASP A 24 -1.24 -33.11 6.16
C ASP A 24 -0.10 -32.09 6.07
N TYR A 25 -0.15 -31.03 6.89
CA TYR A 25 0.85 -29.98 6.95
C TYR A 25 1.85 -30.22 8.08
N GLU A 26 3.13 -30.19 7.73
CA GLU A 26 4.21 -30.37 8.69
C GLU A 26 4.34 -29.14 9.61
N LYS A 27 4.20 -29.35 10.91
CA LYS A 27 4.16 -28.29 11.94
C LYS A 27 5.38 -27.37 11.89
N SER A 28 6.58 -27.95 11.77
CA SER A 28 7.85 -27.21 11.73
C SER A 28 7.91 -26.26 10.53
N THR A 29 7.48 -26.73 9.36
CA THR A 29 7.51 -25.97 8.11
C THR A 29 6.58 -24.77 8.16
N GLU A 30 5.37 -24.92 8.70
CA GLU A 30 4.42 -23.79 8.84
C GLU A 30 4.87 -22.77 9.88
N ILE A 31 5.45 -23.21 11.01
CA ILE A 31 6.01 -22.29 12.02
C ILE A 31 7.18 -21.48 11.45
N VAL A 32 8.06 -22.11 10.66
CA VAL A 32 9.18 -21.40 10.00
C VAL A 32 8.65 -20.35 9.03
N LYS A 33 7.59 -20.64 8.25
CA LYS A 33 6.95 -19.64 7.38
C LYS A 33 6.45 -18.45 8.19
N TYR A 34 5.80 -18.68 9.33
CA TYR A 34 5.32 -17.61 10.20
C TYR A 34 6.45 -16.73 10.73
N ILE A 35 7.52 -17.34 11.25
CA ILE A 35 8.70 -16.62 11.76
C ILE A 35 9.31 -15.77 10.65
N LEU A 36 9.50 -16.34 9.46
CA LEU A 36 10.03 -15.61 8.31
C LEU A 36 9.15 -14.41 7.95
N GLN A 37 7.83 -14.55 8.04
CA GLN A 37 6.88 -13.46 7.78
C GLN A 37 6.98 -12.34 8.81
N ILE A 38 7.06 -12.67 10.09
CA ILE A 38 7.22 -11.69 11.18
C ILE A 38 8.50 -10.87 11.01
N VAL A 39 9.60 -11.51 10.60
CA VAL A 39 10.91 -10.87 10.45
C VAL A 39 10.87 -9.68 9.49
N TYR A 40 10.05 -9.72 8.43
CA TYR A 40 9.88 -8.56 7.56
C TYR A 40 8.67 -7.68 7.92
N LEU A 41 7.57 -8.24 8.45
CA LEU A 41 6.37 -7.49 8.80
C LEU A 41 6.62 -6.50 9.96
N ILE A 42 7.36 -6.89 11.00
CA ILE A 42 7.63 -6.01 12.16
C ILE A 42 8.45 -4.78 11.73
N PRO A 43 9.62 -4.92 11.07
CA PRO A 43 10.37 -3.77 10.58
C PRO A 43 9.55 -2.90 9.61
N GLY A 44 8.74 -3.51 8.74
CA GLY A 44 7.83 -2.79 7.85
C GLY A 44 6.79 -1.95 8.58
N GLY A 45 6.17 -2.52 9.63
CA GLY A 45 5.23 -1.81 10.49
C GLY A 45 5.88 -0.64 11.20
N LEU A 46 7.06 -0.86 11.82
CA LEU A 46 7.83 0.19 12.49
C LEU A 46 8.20 1.33 11.53
N LEU A 47 8.62 1.01 10.30
CA LEU A 47 8.96 1.99 9.29
C LEU A 47 7.75 2.87 8.92
N ASN A 48 6.58 2.26 8.73
CA ASN A 48 5.35 2.99 8.46
C ASN A 48 5.01 3.95 9.62
N ILE A 49 5.12 3.50 10.88
CA ILE A 49 4.92 4.37 12.06
C ILE A 49 5.91 5.54 12.07
N LEU A 50 7.20 5.28 11.81
CA LEU A 50 8.22 6.33 11.83
C LEU A 50 7.98 7.40 10.76
N ILE A 51 7.54 6.98 9.57
CA ILE A 51 7.16 7.90 8.48
C ILE A 51 5.93 8.72 8.88
N ILE A 52 4.89 8.08 9.40
CA ILE A 52 3.67 8.77 9.88
C ILE A 52 4.05 9.82 10.94
N ARG A 53 4.85 9.43 11.93
CA ARG A 53 5.34 10.33 12.99
C ARG A 53 6.11 11.52 12.41
N THR A 54 6.93 11.29 11.40
CA THR A 54 7.75 12.34 10.78
C THR A 54 6.91 13.31 9.96
N ILE A 55 5.98 12.80 9.14
CA ILE A 55 5.16 13.60 8.22
C ILE A 55 4.05 14.33 8.96
N LEU A 56 3.29 13.64 9.84
CA LEU A 56 2.10 14.20 10.46
C LEU A 56 2.37 14.98 11.76
N PHE A 57 3.40 14.62 12.52
CA PHE A 57 3.63 15.21 13.84
C PHE A 57 4.90 16.07 13.89
N LYS A 58 6.06 15.52 13.51
CA LYS A 58 7.35 16.18 13.76
C LYS A 58 7.65 17.33 12.78
N HIS A 59 7.35 17.14 11.50
CA HIS A 59 7.67 18.10 10.43
C HIS A 59 6.44 18.46 9.59
N TRP A 60 5.27 18.54 10.24
CA TRP A 60 3.99 18.86 9.59
C TRP A 60 4.05 20.13 8.73
N GLU A 61 4.73 21.18 9.18
CA GLU A 61 4.79 22.46 8.45
C GLU A 61 5.45 22.35 7.07
N ILE A 62 6.33 21.35 6.90
CA ILE A 62 7.08 21.08 5.69
C ILE A 62 6.31 20.10 4.80
N TYR A 63 5.85 18.99 5.37
CA TYR A 63 5.25 17.89 4.58
C TYR A 63 3.73 18.02 4.43
N GLY A 64 3.04 18.55 5.42
CA GLY A 64 1.57 18.68 5.43
C GLY A 64 1.01 19.61 4.36
N LYS A 65 1.85 20.50 3.80
CA LYS A 65 1.47 21.39 2.70
C LYS A 65 1.49 20.71 1.33
N ASN A 66 2.19 19.57 1.19
CA ASN A 66 2.34 18.88 -0.08
C ASN A 66 1.36 17.70 -0.15
N SER A 67 0.47 17.74 -1.14
CA SER A 67 -0.60 16.75 -1.31
C SER A 67 -0.08 15.33 -1.49
N PHE A 68 1.10 15.17 -2.10
CA PHE A 68 1.74 13.86 -2.23
C PHE A 68 2.02 13.21 -0.89
N PHE A 69 2.67 13.93 0.02
CA PHE A 69 3.04 13.39 1.33
C PHE A 69 1.81 13.14 2.20
N MET A 70 0.72 13.89 2.01
CA MET A 70 -0.55 13.65 2.69
C MET A 70 -1.24 12.36 2.22
N ILE A 71 -1.34 12.13 0.91
CA ILE A 71 -1.90 10.89 0.35
C ILE A 71 -0.99 9.71 0.74
N TYR A 72 0.32 9.88 0.64
CA TYR A 72 1.31 8.88 1.01
C TYR A 72 1.28 8.55 2.52
N SER A 73 1.09 9.53 3.40
CA SER A 73 0.91 9.25 4.83
C SER A 73 -0.36 8.45 5.10
N THR A 74 -1.41 8.66 4.31
CA THR A 74 -2.64 7.86 4.40
C THR A 74 -2.36 6.42 3.99
N ASP A 75 -1.55 6.19 2.94
CA ASP A 75 -1.06 4.86 2.56
C ASP A 75 -0.34 4.16 3.71
N CYS A 76 0.56 4.86 4.41
CA CYS A 76 1.27 4.31 5.55
C CYS A 76 0.34 3.95 6.72
N ILE A 77 -0.70 4.76 7.00
CA ILE A 77 -1.69 4.46 8.05
C ILE A 77 -2.43 3.17 7.73
N ILE A 78 -2.94 3.04 6.51
CA ILE A 78 -3.67 1.84 6.08
C ILE A 78 -2.75 0.63 6.06
N SER A 79 -1.50 0.78 5.60
CA SER A 79 -0.48 -0.28 5.65
C SER A 79 -0.24 -0.76 7.08
N PHE A 80 -0.12 0.17 8.04
CA PHE A 80 0.12 -0.17 9.43
C PHE A 80 -1.05 -0.95 10.04
N VAL A 81 -2.29 -0.53 9.77
CA VAL A 81 -3.50 -1.25 10.21
C VAL A 81 -3.52 -2.66 9.61
N MET A 82 -3.27 -2.79 8.31
CA MET A 82 -3.21 -4.10 7.64
C MET A 82 -2.13 -5.00 8.24
N ILE A 83 -0.89 -4.50 8.40
CA ILE A 83 0.23 -5.28 8.96
C ILE A 83 -0.10 -5.74 10.39
N SER A 84 -0.68 -4.86 11.21
CA SER A 84 -1.01 -5.19 12.61
C SER A 84 -2.03 -6.32 12.70
N ILE A 85 -3.04 -6.31 11.82
CA ILE A 85 -4.06 -7.35 11.75
C ILE A 85 -3.48 -8.62 11.14
N ASP A 86 -2.71 -8.52 10.05
CA ASP A 86 -2.12 -9.65 9.36
C ASP A 86 -1.20 -10.47 10.27
N ILE A 87 -0.43 -9.84 11.15
CA ILE A 87 0.40 -10.55 12.15
C ILE A 87 -0.47 -11.49 13.00
N VAL A 88 -1.61 -11.00 13.49
CA VAL A 88 -2.54 -11.79 14.32
C VAL A 88 -3.23 -12.87 13.50
N VAL A 89 -3.73 -12.54 12.31
CA VAL A 89 -4.45 -13.50 11.46
C VAL A 89 -3.52 -14.62 10.98
N ARG A 90 -2.28 -14.29 10.62
CA ARG A 90 -1.27 -15.28 10.18
C ARG A 90 -0.80 -16.20 11.30
N MET A 91 -0.85 -15.73 12.55
CA MET A 91 -0.64 -16.61 13.70
C MET A 91 -1.66 -17.75 13.69
N PHE A 92 -2.94 -17.47 13.42
CA PHE A 92 -3.98 -18.51 13.37
C PHE A 92 -3.88 -19.45 12.16
N ILE A 93 -3.30 -18.99 11.04
CA ILE A 93 -3.08 -19.80 9.85
C ILE A 93 -1.88 -20.75 10.03
N TYR A 94 -0.74 -20.22 10.46
CA TYR A 94 0.55 -20.93 10.38
C TYR A 94 1.01 -21.55 11.71
N PHE A 95 0.46 -21.10 12.84
CA PHE A 95 0.74 -21.72 14.14
C PHE A 95 -0.18 -22.93 14.35
N THR A 96 0.08 -23.99 13.60
CA THR A 96 -0.72 -25.23 13.55
C THR A 96 -0.98 -25.92 14.90
N PRO A 97 -0.10 -25.86 15.94
CA PRO A 97 -0.39 -26.48 17.24
C PRO A 97 -1.58 -25.85 17.98
N LEU A 98 -1.95 -24.61 17.67
CA LEU A 98 -3.10 -23.93 18.28
C LEU A 98 -4.43 -24.39 17.66
N CYS A 99 -4.42 -24.97 16.46
CA CYS A 99 -5.64 -25.36 15.74
C CYS A 99 -6.52 -26.33 16.55
N PRO A 100 -6.04 -27.51 17.03
CA PRO A 100 -6.90 -28.45 17.75
C PRO A 100 -7.38 -27.91 19.11
N VAL A 101 -6.64 -26.99 19.73
CA VAL A 101 -7.01 -26.39 21.02
C VAL A 101 -8.09 -25.31 20.83
N LEU A 102 -7.96 -24.49 19.79
CA LEU A 102 -8.81 -23.34 19.58
C LEU A 102 -10.01 -23.61 18.65
N ALA A 103 -9.93 -24.59 17.75
CA ALA A 103 -11.02 -24.98 16.85
C ALA A 103 -12.41 -25.09 17.51
N PRO A 104 -12.58 -25.74 18.69
CA PRO A 104 -13.91 -25.84 19.31
C PRO A 104 -14.52 -24.51 19.72
N TYR A 105 -13.71 -23.47 19.98
CA TYR A 105 -14.19 -22.13 20.29
C TYR A 105 -14.62 -21.34 19.05
N PHE A 106 -14.32 -21.85 17.85
CA PHE A 106 -14.54 -21.19 16.56
C PHE A 106 -15.73 -21.75 15.77
N PHE A 107 -16.51 -22.66 16.36
CA PHE A 107 -17.69 -23.25 15.70
C PHE A 107 -18.89 -22.30 15.66
N GLU A 108 -18.93 -21.30 16.56
CA GLU A 108 -19.97 -20.27 16.60
C GLU A 108 -19.57 -19.01 15.80
N PRO A 109 -20.56 -18.26 15.27
CA PRO A 109 -20.29 -17.05 14.50
C PRO A 109 -19.71 -15.94 15.38
N LEU A 110 -18.41 -15.65 15.21
CA LEU A 110 -17.72 -14.64 16.00
C LEU A 110 -17.77 -13.26 15.35
N ILE A 111 -18.43 -12.34 16.04
CA ILE A 111 -18.55 -10.92 15.64
C ILE A 111 -17.16 -10.28 15.48
N VAL A 112 -16.19 -10.65 16.32
CA VAL A 112 -14.82 -10.11 16.28
C VAL A 112 -14.14 -10.37 14.93
N PHE A 113 -14.21 -11.61 14.42
CA PHE A 113 -13.57 -11.96 13.15
C PHE A 113 -14.29 -11.37 11.94
N LYS A 114 -15.60 -11.14 12.06
CA LYS A 114 -16.35 -10.36 11.08
C LYS A 114 -15.84 -8.92 10.98
N VAL A 115 -15.63 -8.25 12.10
CA VAL A 115 -15.05 -6.90 12.14
C VAL A 115 -13.64 -6.89 11.54
N ILE A 116 -12.79 -7.84 11.94
CA ILE A 116 -11.43 -7.98 11.39
C ILE A 116 -11.46 -8.14 9.87
N MET A 117 -12.33 -9.01 9.35
CA MET A 117 -12.46 -9.26 7.91
C MET A 117 -12.92 -8.02 7.14
N ILE A 118 -13.88 -7.25 7.69
CA ILE A 118 -14.33 -5.98 7.11
C ILE A 118 -13.16 -5.00 7.04
N ILE A 119 -12.39 -4.84 8.13
CA ILE A 119 -11.26 -3.90 8.16
C ILE A 119 -10.18 -4.28 7.14
N ILE A 120 -9.84 -5.57 7.02
CA ILE A 120 -8.84 -6.05 6.04
C ILE A 120 -9.31 -5.72 4.62
N ASN A 121 -10.56 -6.05 4.28
CA ASN A 121 -11.07 -5.85 2.93
C ASN A 121 -11.26 -4.37 2.59
N HIS A 122 -11.75 -3.57 3.54
CA HIS A 122 -11.80 -2.11 3.43
C HIS A 122 -10.41 -1.55 3.12
N SER A 123 -9.40 -1.97 3.89
CA SER A 123 -8.02 -1.51 3.71
C SER A 123 -7.45 -1.88 2.33
N LYS A 124 -7.73 -3.09 1.84
CA LYS A 124 -7.32 -3.55 0.49
C LYS A 124 -7.95 -2.68 -0.61
N ALA A 125 -9.23 -2.35 -0.48
CA ALA A 125 -9.92 -1.47 -1.43
C ALA A 125 -9.37 -0.03 -1.36
N SER A 126 -9.17 0.51 -0.15
CA SER A 126 -8.54 1.83 0.04
C SER A 126 -7.15 1.89 -0.61
N LYS A 127 -6.35 0.82 -0.55
CA LYS A 127 -5.04 0.74 -1.20
C LYS A 127 -5.11 0.93 -2.72
N SER A 128 -6.09 0.30 -3.38
CA SER A 128 -6.31 0.50 -4.82
C SER A 128 -6.69 1.94 -5.15
N ILE A 129 -7.51 2.58 -4.31
CA ILE A 129 -7.93 3.97 -4.50
C ILE A 129 -6.77 4.95 -4.26
N ILE A 130 -5.97 4.72 -3.21
CA ILE A 130 -4.75 5.47 -2.93
C ILE A 130 -3.80 5.43 -4.12
N GLN A 131 -3.62 4.24 -4.72
CA GLN A 131 -2.76 4.08 -5.88
C GLN A 131 -3.21 4.98 -7.05
N ILE A 132 -4.51 5.07 -7.33
CA ILE A 132 -5.07 5.98 -8.36
C ILE A 132 -4.69 7.43 -8.05
N PHE A 133 -4.92 7.89 -6.81
CA PHE A 133 -4.64 9.27 -6.44
C PHE A 133 -3.15 9.60 -6.40
N LEU A 134 -2.29 8.65 -6.01
CA LEU A 134 -0.83 8.82 -6.04
C LEU A 134 -0.33 9.03 -7.47
N VAL A 135 -0.75 8.20 -8.43
CA VAL A 135 -0.31 8.34 -9.83
C VAL A 135 -0.89 9.59 -10.49
N LEU A 136 -2.14 9.96 -10.19
CA LEU A 136 -2.76 11.20 -10.68
C LEU A 136 -2.07 12.45 -10.11
N ASN A 137 -1.70 12.41 -8.83
CA ASN A 137 -0.99 13.49 -8.18
C ASN A 137 0.38 13.74 -8.84
N ARG A 138 1.12 12.67 -9.14
CA ARG A 138 2.42 12.77 -9.85
C ARG A 138 2.26 13.26 -11.27
N MET A 139 1.32 12.69 -12.03
CA MET A 139 1.03 13.14 -13.39
C MET A 139 0.71 14.64 -13.43
N SER A 140 -0.13 15.12 -12.51
CA SER A 140 -0.49 16.53 -12.40
C SER A 140 0.71 17.43 -12.08
N CYS A 141 1.63 16.95 -11.23
CA CYS A 141 2.84 17.69 -10.84
C CYS A 141 3.80 17.88 -12.02
N VAL A 142 3.96 16.84 -12.84
CA VAL A 142 4.87 16.85 -14.00
C VAL A 142 4.25 17.61 -15.19
N LEU A 143 2.94 17.49 -15.42
CA LEU A 143 2.25 18.21 -16.51
C LEU A 143 2.06 19.71 -16.21
N TYR A 144 1.73 20.06 -14.97
CA TYR A 144 1.37 21.42 -14.60
C TYR A 144 2.17 21.94 -13.38
N PRO A 145 3.51 22.04 -13.47
CA PRO A 145 4.37 22.35 -12.32
C PRO A 145 4.03 23.71 -11.66
N LEU A 146 3.62 24.71 -12.45
CA LEU A 146 3.30 26.05 -11.94
C LEU A 146 1.91 26.16 -11.28
N LYS A 147 0.97 25.29 -11.65
CA LYS A 147 -0.41 25.31 -11.16
C LYS A 147 -0.71 24.19 -10.16
N TYR A 148 0.19 23.22 -10.02
CA TYR A 148 0.05 22.05 -9.16
C TYR A 148 -0.39 22.39 -7.72
N SER A 149 0.27 23.36 -7.09
CA SER A 149 -0.01 23.74 -5.70
C SER A 149 -1.42 24.29 -5.53
N LEU A 150 -1.93 25.06 -6.51
CA LEU A 150 -3.29 25.59 -6.52
C LEU A 150 -4.31 24.49 -6.81
N MET A 151 -4.01 23.60 -7.76
CA MET A 151 -4.88 22.49 -8.15
C MET A 151 -5.14 21.53 -6.99
N TRP A 152 -4.13 21.24 -6.17
CA TRP A 152 -4.24 20.22 -5.12
C TRP A 152 -4.55 20.75 -3.71
N LYS A 153 -4.52 22.07 -3.49
CA LYS A 153 -4.75 22.67 -2.15
C LYS A 153 -6.15 22.39 -1.58
N LYS A 154 -7.18 22.47 -2.42
CA LYS A 154 -8.58 22.21 -2.03
C LYS A 154 -8.95 20.72 -2.11
N PRO A 155 -8.68 19.99 -3.23
CA PRO A 155 -9.19 18.63 -3.37
C PRO A 155 -8.45 17.61 -2.52
N VAL A 156 -7.23 17.86 -2.00
CA VAL A 156 -6.52 16.86 -1.19
C VAL A 156 -7.32 16.38 0.02
N LYS A 157 -8.06 17.26 0.68
CA LYS A 157 -8.93 16.88 1.82
C LYS A 157 -10.07 15.97 1.36
N LEU A 158 -10.70 16.30 0.23
CA LEU A 158 -11.76 15.49 -0.36
C LEU A 158 -11.22 14.13 -0.82
N VAL A 159 -10.01 14.09 -1.38
CA VAL A 159 -9.32 12.85 -1.78
C VAL A 159 -9.10 11.94 -0.56
N ILE A 160 -8.57 12.48 0.54
CA ILE A 160 -8.38 11.70 1.78
C ILE A 160 -9.72 11.15 2.29
N VAL A 161 -10.78 11.95 2.33
CA VAL A 161 -12.11 11.48 2.72
C VAL A 161 -12.61 10.38 1.78
N SER A 162 -12.43 10.56 0.46
CA SER A 162 -12.88 9.57 -0.54
C SER A 162 -12.18 8.22 -0.43
N ILE A 163 -10.92 8.18 0.00
CA ILE A 163 -10.13 6.95 0.22
C ILE A 163 -10.80 6.05 1.28
N PHE A 164 -11.46 6.65 2.27
CA PHE A 164 -12.18 5.91 3.32
C PHE A 164 -13.66 5.72 3.00
N VAL A 165 -14.29 6.68 2.31
CA VAL A 165 -15.74 6.60 2.03
C VAL A 165 -16.07 5.64 0.90
N ILE A 166 -15.31 5.64 -0.20
CA ILE A 166 -15.61 4.83 -1.39
C ILE A 166 -15.57 3.32 -1.09
N PRO A 167 -14.60 2.75 -0.32
CA PRO A 167 -14.58 1.33 -0.01
C PRO A 167 -15.85 0.78 0.67
N PHE A 168 -16.59 1.61 1.42
CA PHE A 168 -17.86 1.20 2.03
C PHE A 168 -18.90 0.75 0.99
N THR A 169 -18.79 1.19 -0.26
CA THR A 169 -19.63 0.73 -1.37
C THR A 169 -19.44 -0.77 -1.67
N THR A 170 -18.35 -1.38 -1.21
CA THR A 170 -18.11 -2.83 -1.29
C THR A 170 -18.24 -3.58 0.03
N ASP A 171 -18.10 -2.89 1.16
CA ASP A 171 -18.12 -3.54 2.47
C ASP A 171 -19.51 -4.01 2.91
N TRP A 172 -20.59 -3.39 2.39
CA TRP A 172 -21.96 -3.78 2.74
C TRP A 172 -22.23 -5.28 2.51
N ASN A 173 -21.60 -5.88 1.50
CA ASN A 173 -21.74 -7.31 1.21
C ASN A 173 -21.18 -8.18 2.34
N LEU A 174 -20.07 -7.77 2.97
CA LEU A 174 -19.49 -8.46 4.13
C LEU A 174 -20.31 -8.23 5.40
N ILE A 175 -20.90 -7.05 5.54
CA ILE A 175 -21.77 -6.72 6.69
C ILE A 175 -22.98 -7.65 6.72
N ILE A 176 -23.56 -8.00 5.56
CA ILE A 176 -24.71 -8.90 5.46
C ILE A 176 -24.28 -10.38 5.52
N SER A 177 -23.05 -10.69 5.12
CA SER A 177 -22.56 -12.05 5.05
C SER A 177 -22.29 -12.68 6.42
N ARG A 178 -22.38 -14.02 6.47
CA ARG A 178 -22.00 -14.83 7.64
C ARG A 178 -20.52 -15.20 7.53
N VAL A 179 -19.72 -14.84 8.53
CA VAL A 179 -18.29 -15.16 8.61
C VAL A 179 -18.11 -16.44 9.42
N TYR A 180 -17.26 -17.33 8.92
CA TYR A 180 -16.92 -18.62 9.53
C TYR A 180 -15.42 -18.91 9.38
N MET A 181 -14.92 -19.91 10.11
CA MET A 181 -13.54 -20.34 10.00
C MET A 181 -13.42 -21.58 9.12
N GLN A 182 -12.45 -21.57 8.20
CA GLN A 182 -12.15 -22.69 7.33
C GLN A 182 -10.70 -23.17 7.55
N PRO A 183 -10.45 -24.49 7.61
CA PRO A 183 -9.11 -25.01 7.76
C PRO A 183 -8.23 -24.63 6.56
N THR A 184 -7.08 -24.01 6.84
CA THR A 184 -6.13 -23.50 5.83
C THR A 184 -4.70 -23.70 6.33
N PHE A 185 -3.83 -24.35 5.55
CA PHE A 185 -2.40 -24.59 5.90
C PHE A 185 -2.17 -25.24 7.29
N GLY A 186 -3.07 -26.13 7.73
CA GLY A 186 -2.99 -26.78 9.04
C GLY A 186 -3.50 -25.93 10.22
N GLY A 187 -3.81 -24.65 9.99
CA GLY A 187 -4.54 -23.78 10.90
C GLY A 187 -5.96 -23.48 10.39
N PHE A 188 -6.48 -22.30 10.70
CA PHE A 188 -7.77 -21.82 10.20
C PHE A 188 -7.70 -20.37 9.75
N TYR A 189 -8.53 -20.02 8.77
CA TYR A 189 -8.63 -18.67 8.21
C TYR A 189 -10.10 -18.25 8.12
N MET A 190 -10.33 -16.93 8.17
CA MET A 190 -11.68 -16.37 8.06
C MET A 190 -12.18 -16.46 6.62
N GLU A 191 -13.30 -17.13 6.45
CA GLU A 191 -14.06 -17.15 5.21
C GLU A 191 -15.50 -16.71 5.48
N TYR A 192 -16.28 -16.50 4.42
CA TYR A 192 -17.65 -16.02 4.59
C TYR A 192 -18.58 -16.58 3.52
N ILE A 193 -19.86 -16.65 3.88
CA ILE A 193 -20.94 -17.12 3.01
C ILE A 193 -21.75 -15.92 2.59
N LYS A 194 -21.88 -15.77 1.27
CA LYS A 194 -22.65 -14.69 0.65
C LYS A 194 -24.13 -14.94 0.84
N LYS A 195 -24.85 -13.91 1.33
CA LYS A 195 -26.32 -13.92 1.42
C LYS A 195 -26.99 -13.51 0.11
N VAL A 196 -26.27 -12.80 -0.77
CA VAL A 196 -26.81 -12.22 -2.01
C VAL A 196 -26.04 -12.80 -3.21
N SER A 197 -26.68 -13.68 -3.97
CA SER A 197 -26.11 -14.48 -5.08
C SER A 197 -26.33 -13.84 -6.47
N TRP A 198 -26.18 -12.52 -6.61
CA TRP A 198 -26.52 -11.78 -7.85
C TRP A 198 -25.70 -12.14 -9.12
N ILE A 199 -24.94 -13.23 -9.12
CA ILE A 199 -24.46 -13.88 -10.33
C ILE A 199 -24.70 -15.38 -10.17
N ASP A 200 -25.85 -15.80 -10.66
CA ASP A 200 -26.26 -17.19 -10.75
C ASP A 200 -25.41 -17.89 -11.83
N TYR A 201 -24.27 -18.46 -11.41
CA TYR A 201 -23.63 -19.56 -12.15
C TYR A 201 -23.44 -20.71 -11.17
N LYS A 202 -24.36 -21.67 -11.30
CA LYS A 202 -24.35 -23.05 -10.79
C LYS A 202 -22.99 -23.54 -10.28
N SER A 203 -22.92 -23.74 -8.96
CA SER A 203 -21.98 -24.58 -8.19
C SER A 203 -20.48 -24.31 -8.40
N ILE A 204 -19.76 -24.13 -7.30
CA ILE A 204 -18.31 -23.84 -7.18
C ILE A 204 -18.04 -22.33 -7.28
N ASN A 205 -17.91 -21.68 -6.10
CA ASN A 205 -17.02 -20.54 -5.80
C ASN A 205 -17.61 -19.63 -4.70
N TYR A 206 -17.72 -20.15 -3.47
CA TYR A 206 -18.04 -19.34 -2.28
C TYR A 206 -17.02 -18.19 -2.07
N GLN A 207 -15.78 -18.38 -2.54
CA GLN A 207 -14.68 -17.41 -2.49
C GLN A 207 -14.68 -16.37 -3.64
N ALA A 208 -15.24 -16.66 -4.82
CA ALA A 208 -15.02 -15.80 -6.02
C ALA A 208 -15.73 -14.45 -5.99
N GLY A 209 -16.90 -14.33 -5.38
CA GLY A 209 -17.62 -13.04 -5.39
C GLY A 209 -16.94 -11.90 -4.60
N GLN A 210 -16.12 -12.17 -3.56
CA GLN A 210 -15.34 -11.09 -2.89
C GLN A 210 -14.20 -10.63 -3.78
N SER A 211 -13.48 -11.62 -4.30
CA SER A 211 -12.35 -11.42 -5.18
C SER A 211 -12.78 -10.61 -6.40
N ARG A 212 -14.00 -10.81 -6.93
CA ARG A 212 -14.53 -10.04 -8.07
C ARG A 212 -14.78 -8.55 -7.77
N PHE A 213 -15.36 -8.19 -6.62
CA PHE A 213 -15.55 -6.76 -6.27
C PHE A 213 -14.22 -6.07 -5.98
N GLN A 214 -13.31 -6.74 -5.28
CA GLN A 214 -11.97 -6.23 -5.04
C GLN A 214 -11.17 -6.11 -6.35
N LEU A 215 -11.33 -7.08 -7.25
CA LEU A 215 -10.74 -7.03 -8.59
C LEU A 215 -11.24 -5.84 -9.40
N PHE A 216 -12.52 -5.49 -9.31
CA PHE A 216 -13.04 -4.32 -10.02
C PHE A 216 -12.26 -3.04 -9.66
N PHE A 217 -12.02 -2.80 -8.38
CA PHE A 217 -11.18 -1.68 -7.93
C PHE A 217 -9.72 -1.81 -8.37
N ILE A 218 -9.15 -3.01 -8.28
CA ILE A 218 -7.77 -3.27 -8.71
C ILE A 218 -7.60 -3.03 -10.22
N SER A 219 -8.54 -3.47 -11.05
CA SER A 219 -8.52 -3.31 -12.50
C SER A 219 -8.62 -1.84 -12.89
N ILE A 220 -9.55 -1.09 -12.30
CA ILE A 220 -9.63 0.37 -12.53
C ILE A 220 -8.32 1.03 -12.12
N ALA A 221 -7.80 0.71 -10.93
CA ALA A 221 -6.55 1.26 -10.44
C ALA A 221 -5.35 0.92 -11.34
N LEU A 222 -5.32 -0.28 -11.93
CA LEU A 222 -4.28 -0.69 -12.86
C LEU A 222 -4.32 0.11 -14.16
N ILE A 223 -5.51 0.32 -14.74
CA ILE A 223 -5.68 1.13 -15.95
C ILE A 223 -5.17 2.55 -15.71
N PHE A 224 -5.61 3.18 -14.61
CA PHE A 224 -5.13 4.51 -14.23
C PHE A 224 -3.61 4.51 -13.97
N THR A 225 -3.08 3.49 -13.30
CA THR A 225 -1.65 3.36 -13.02
C THR A 225 -0.84 3.32 -14.30
N VAL A 226 -1.20 2.49 -15.28
CA VAL A 226 -0.46 2.36 -16.54
C VAL A 226 -0.52 3.65 -17.36
N ILE A 227 -1.71 4.24 -17.49
CA ILE A 227 -1.90 5.48 -18.27
C ILE A 227 -1.14 6.65 -17.62
N CYS A 228 -1.36 6.89 -16.33
CA CYS A 228 -0.77 8.04 -15.63
C CYS A 228 0.75 7.90 -15.52
N THR A 229 1.26 6.70 -15.26
CA THR A 229 2.71 6.46 -15.16
C THR A 229 3.40 6.67 -16.50
N SER A 230 2.80 6.19 -17.60
CA SER A 230 3.30 6.42 -18.97
C SER A 230 3.38 7.91 -19.30
N ILE A 231 2.30 8.67 -19.03
CA ILE A 231 2.26 10.12 -19.26
C ILE A 231 3.31 10.84 -18.39
N THR A 232 3.46 10.42 -17.13
CA THR A 232 4.43 11.01 -16.19
C THR A 232 5.86 10.82 -16.69
N PHE A 233 6.22 9.62 -17.15
CA PHE A 233 7.56 9.37 -17.70
C PHE A 233 7.84 10.14 -18.98
N TYR A 234 6.87 10.17 -19.91
CA TYR A 234 6.99 10.95 -21.14
C TYR A 234 7.22 12.43 -20.84
N SER A 235 6.39 13.00 -19.97
CA SER A 235 6.46 14.41 -19.60
C SER A 235 7.72 14.75 -18.80
N LEU A 236 8.23 13.81 -18.00
CA LEU A 236 9.49 13.96 -17.24
C LEU A 236 10.73 14.07 -18.16
N ILE A 237 10.68 13.47 -19.35
CA ILE A 237 11.76 13.58 -20.34
C ILE A 237 11.81 15.01 -20.90
N THR A 238 10.64 15.58 -21.19
CA THR A 238 10.45 16.91 -21.80
C THR A 238 10.71 18.09 -20.83
N LEU A 239 10.68 17.85 -19.52
CA LEU A 239 10.90 18.89 -18.51
C LEU A 239 12.35 19.46 -18.50
N PRO A 240 12.51 20.77 -18.19
CA PRO A 240 13.81 21.41 -18.07
C PRO A 240 14.64 20.82 -16.91
N LYS A 241 15.97 20.74 -17.09
CA LYS A 241 16.92 20.02 -16.23
C LYS A 241 16.81 20.34 -14.72
N ARG A 242 16.48 21.58 -14.34
CA ARG A 242 16.38 22.02 -12.94
C ARG A 242 15.20 21.38 -12.20
N ILE A 243 14.00 21.43 -12.78
CA ILE A 243 12.77 20.88 -12.19
C ILE A 243 12.82 19.35 -12.26
N LYS A 244 13.37 18.82 -13.36
CA LYS A 244 13.58 17.39 -13.58
C LYS A 244 14.34 16.74 -12.44
N ASN A 245 15.43 17.32 -11.94
CA ASN A 245 16.22 16.70 -10.87
C ASN A 245 15.48 16.56 -9.54
N VAL A 246 14.55 17.48 -9.23
CA VAL A 246 13.75 17.43 -8.00
C VAL A 246 12.63 16.40 -8.15
N GLU A 247 11.88 16.45 -9.26
CA GLU A 247 10.74 15.56 -9.49
C GLU A 247 11.14 14.13 -9.88
N LYS A 248 12.34 13.93 -10.44
CA LYS A 248 12.85 12.61 -10.85
C LYS A 248 12.89 11.63 -9.68
N SER A 249 13.35 12.09 -8.52
CA SER A 249 13.44 11.30 -7.28
C SER A 249 12.06 10.78 -6.88
N LEU A 250 11.08 11.68 -6.69
CA LEU A 250 9.71 11.30 -6.29
C LEU A 250 8.99 10.48 -7.38
N SER A 251 9.18 10.81 -8.65
CA SER A 251 8.56 10.10 -9.79
C SER A 251 9.07 8.67 -9.91
N PHE A 252 10.37 8.42 -9.66
CA PHE A 252 10.89 7.06 -9.59
C PHE A 252 10.31 6.29 -8.42
N ALA A 253 10.20 6.91 -7.24
CA ALA A 253 9.59 6.24 -6.09
C ALA A 253 8.16 5.78 -6.40
N THR A 254 7.35 6.63 -7.04
CA THR A 254 5.99 6.27 -7.45
C THR A 254 5.92 5.24 -8.57
N ALA A 255 6.89 5.23 -9.49
CA ALA A 255 6.97 4.21 -10.52
C ALA A 255 7.25 2.82 -9.93
N TYR A 256 8.11 2.73 -8.91
CA TYR A 256 8.34 1.48 -8.21
C TYR A 256 7.10 1.00 -7.44
N ILE A 257 6.40 1.90 -6.74
CA ILE A 257 5.11 1.58 -6.09
C ILE A 257 4.10 1.04 -7.11
N SER A 258 4.05 1.66 -8.29
CA SER A 258 3.20 1.24 -9.41
C SER A 258 3.57 -0.15 -9.94
N MET A 259 4.87 -0.47 -10.01
CA MET A 259 5.33 -1.80 -10.39
C MET A 259 4.90 -2.86 -9.36
N SER A 260 5.05 -2.58 -8.06
CA SER A 260 4.56 -3.46 -6.99
C SER A 260 3.04 -3.66 -7.07
N PHE A 261 2.28 -2.61 -7.42
CA PHE A 261 0.84 -2.71 -7.60
C PHE A 261 0.45 -3.56 -8.82
N ILE A 262 1.20 -3.50 -9.92
CA ILE A 262 0.99 -4.38 -11.08
C ILE A 262 1.21 -5.85 -10.70
N VAL A 263 2.27 -6.16 -9.96
CA VAL A 263 2.52 -7.52 -9.45
C VAL A 263 1.35 -8.01 -8.60
N LEU A 264 0.84 -7.16 -7.70
CA LEU A 264 -0.35 -7.45 -6.91
C LEU A 264 -1.57 -7.74 -7.79
N ALA A 265 -1.82 -6.92 -8.81
CA ALA A 265 -2.96 -7.12 -9.69
C ALA A 265 -2.87 -8.46 -10.45
N VAL A 266 -1.68 -8.85 -10.93
CA VAL A 266 -1.47 -10.13 -11.60
C VAL A 266 -1.82 -11.30 -10.67
N PHE A 267 -1.29 -11.31 -9.44
CA PHE A 267 -1.59 -12.40 -8.50
C PHE A 267 -3.07 -12.44 -8.09
N GLN A 268 -3.72 -11.28 -7.96
CA GLN A 268 -5.16 -11.22 -7.66
C GLN A 268 -6.02 -11.73 -8.83
N ILE A 269 -5.66 -11.42 -10.07
CA ILE A 269 -6.35 -11.93 -11.28
C ILE A 269 -6.16 -13.44 -11.39
N LEU A 270 -4.93 -13.94 -11.16
CA LEU A 270 -4.65 -15.38 -11.14
C LEU A 270 -5.47 -16.09 -10.07
N PHE A 271 -5.54 -15.53 -8.86
CA PHE A 271 -6.35 -16.07 -7.78
C PHE A 271 -7.85 -16.09 -8.11
N ALA A 272 -8.37 -15.05 -8.76
CA ALA A 272 -9.80 -14.94 -9.03
C ALA A 272 -10.31 -15.83 -10.16
N PHE A 273 -9.53 -15.97 -11.24
CA PHE A 273 -9.95 -16.65 -12.47
C PHE A 273 -9.34 -18.04 -12.65
N PHE A 274 -8.16 -18.29 -12.09
CA PHE A 274 -7.39 -19.52 -12.29
C PHE A 274 -7.26 -20.37 -11.02
N SER A 275 -8.10 -20.13 -10.00
CA SER A 275 -8.12 -20.89 -8.75
C SER A 275 -8.37 -22.40 -8.92
N SER A 276 -8.96 -22.82 -10.04
CA SER A 276 -9.20 -24.23 -10.36
C SER A 276 -8.00 -24.94 -11.00
N ILE A 277 -7.06 -24.18 -11.57
CA ILE A 277 -5.90 -24.71 -12.30
C ILE A 277 -4.68 -24.79 -11.37
N PHE A 278 -4.52 -23.82 -10.49
CA PHE A 278 -3.44 -23.81 -9.51
C PHE A 278 -3.91 -24.38 -8.17
N THR A 279 -3.00 -25.00 -7.41
CA THR A 279 -3.30 -25.44 -6.04
C THR A 279 -3.80 -24.26 -5.22
N THR A 280 -5.04 -24.35 -4.75
CA THR A 280 -5.79 -23.24 -4.11
C THR A 280 -5.01 -22.64 -2.93
N SER A 281 -4.23 -23.46 -2.23
CA SER A 281 -3.35 -23.05 -1.13
C SER A 281 -2.17 -22.18 -1.62
N ALA A 282 -1.43 -22.59 -2.64
CA ALA A 282 -0.26 -21.85 -3.12
C ALA A 282 -0.63 -20.47 -3.66
N VAL A 283 -1.71 -20.37 -4.45
CA VAL A 283 -2.14 -19.07 -5.00
C VAL A 283 -2.66 -18.13 -3.91
N PHE A 284 -3.36 -18.67 -2.91
CA PHE A 284 -3.74 -17.89 -1.74
C PHE A 284 -2.51 -17.34 -1.00
N GLY A 285 -1.47 -18.15 -0.83
CA GLY A 285 -0.18 -17.71 -0.28
C GLY A 285 0.50 -16.61 -1.10
N TYR A 286 0.53 -16.74 -2.44
CA TYR A 286 1.09 -15.71 -3.32
C TYR A 286 0.27 -14.41 -3.31
N ALA A 287 -1.06 -14.52 -3.20
CA ALA A 287 -1.95 -13.37 -3.08
C ALA A 287 -1.67 -12.59 -1.77
N LEU A 288 -1.47 -13.27 -0.65
CA LEU A 288 -1.04 -12.66 0.61
C LEU A 288 0.34 -12.00 0.49
N LEU A 289 1.31 -12.73 -0.06
CA LEU A 289 2.66 -12.22 -0.28
C LEU A 289 2.67 -10.95 -1.16
N SER A 290 1.79 -10.89 -2.16
CA SER A 290 1.69 -9.72 -3.05
C SER A 290 1.26 -8.44 -2.31
N TYR A 291 0.41 -8.57 -1.28
CA TYR A 291 0.05 -7.45 -0.40
C TYR A 291 1.20 -7.07 0.52
N ASP A 292 2.00 -8.03 1.00
CA ASP A 292 3.19 -7.76 1.81
C ASP A 292 4.24 -6.97 1.03
N ILE A 293 4.44 -7.34 -0.23
CA ILE A 293 5.32 -6.60 -1.14
C ILE A 293 4.85 -5.15 -1.29
N LEU A 294 3.54 -4.90 -1.36
CA LEU A 294 3.01 -3.54 -1.46
C LEU A 294 3.12 -2.75 -0.14
N ASN A 295 2.88 -3.39 1.01
CA ASN A 295 2.78 -2.72 2.32
C ASN A 295 4.12 -2.52 3.05
N VAL A 296 5.03 -3.50 2.93
CA VAL A 296 6.34 -3.51 3.60
C VAL A 296 7.46 -3.27 2.60
N GLY A 297 7.34 -3.93 1.46
CA GLY A 297 8.40 -4.00 0.45
C GLY A 297 9.24 -5.23 0.56
N PHE A 298 9.80 -5.59 -0.59
CA PHE A 298 10.67 -6.74 -0.67
C PHE A 298 11.94 -6.45 0.15
N VAL A 299 12.22 -7.27 1.16
CA VAL A 299 13.57 -7.43 1.69
C VAL A 299 14.13 -8.68 1.04
N PHE A 300 14.77 -8.54 -0.13
CA PHE A 300 15.62 -9.61 -0.65
C PHE A 300 16.92 -9.53 0.13
N THR A 301 16.98 -10.15 1.31
CA THR A 301 18.25 -10.54 1.91
C THR A 301 18.52 -11.99 1.55
N CYS A 302 18.93 -12.21 0.30
CA CYS A 302 19.69 -13.41 -0.08
C CYS A 302 20.80 -12.98 -1.05
N PHE A 303 22.00 -12.84 -0.51
CA PHE A 303 23.22 -13.43 -1.06
C PHE A 303 23.53 -13.20 -2.55
N GLN A 304 24.03 -12.02 -2.95
CA GLN A 304 25.14 -11.90 -3.92
C GLN A 304 25.69 -10.46 -4.01
N PRO A 305 27.02 -10.27 -4.17
CA PRO A 305 27.62 -8.97 -4.35
C PRO A 305 27.51 -8.50 -5.81
N GLU A 306 27.30 -7.19 -5.93
CA GLU A 306 27.48 -6.35 -7.12
C GLU A 306 26.44 -6.48 -8.26
N THR A 307 25.85 -5.32 -8.59
CA THR A 307 25.00 -5.01 -9.74
C THR A 307 23.56 -5.56 -9.80
N ILE A 308 22.64 -4.72 -9.29
CA ILE A 308 21.22 -4.60 -9.70
C ILE A 308 20.30 -5.78 -9.33
N ALA A 309 20.17 -6.05 -8.03
CA ALA A 309 18.93 -6.58 -7.47
C ALA A 309 18.49 -5.65 -6.33
N LYS A 310 17.73 -4.61 -6.68
CA LYS A 310 17.20 -3.61 -5.74
C LYS A 310 15.68 -3.69 -5.75
N SER A 311 15.14 -4.73 -5.12
CA SER A 311 13.72 -4.77 -4.82
C SER A 311 13.46 -3.85 -3.63
N PHE A 312 12.72 -2.77 -3.86
CA PHE A 312 12.32 -1.81 -2.84
C PHE A 312 10.83 -1.51 -3.04
N SER A 313 10.03 -1.40 -1.96
CA SER A 313 8.66 -0.86 -2.03
C SER A 313 8.41 0.29 -1.03
N SER A 314 7.15 0.80 -1.07
CA SER A 314 6.59 2.11 -0.68
C SER A 314 7.44 2.93 0.30
N PRO A 315 7.66 2.49 1.56
CA PRO A 315 8.28 3.33 2.57
C PRO A 315 9.81 3.33 2.53
N ILE A 316 10.40 2.21 2.16
CA ILE A 316 11.86 2.07 2.03
C ILE A 316 12.34 2.87 0.82
N ILE A 317 11.62 2.82 -0.31
CA ILE A 317 12.00 3.59 -1.49
C ILE A 317 11.99 5.08 -1.16
N LEU A 318 10.91 5.60 -0.55
CA LEU A 318 10.80 7.04 -0.31
C LEU A 318 11.89 7.55 0.64
N ILE A 319 12.27 6.75 1.64
CA ILE A 319 13.40 7.03 2.54
C ILE A 319 14.74 6.93 1.79
N CYS A 320 14.95 5.91 0.97
CA CYS A 320 16.18 5.74 0.19
C CYS A 320 16.36 6.85 -0.86
N VAL A 321 15.26 7.32 -1.43
CA VAL A 321 15.21 8.24 -2.56
C VAL A 321 15.21 9.71 -2.10
N SER A 322 14.64 10.03 -0.94
CA SER A 322 14.67 11.37 -0.36
C SER A 322 15.65 11.46 0.81
N ARG A 323 16.84 12.04 0.54
CA ARG A 323 17.85 12.31 1.57
C ARG A 323 17.33 13.20 2.70
N LYS A 324 16.46 14.18 2.39
CA LYS A 324 15.82 15.04 3.40
C LYS A 324 14.89 14.23 4.31
N LEU A 325 14.03 13.39 3.73
CA LEU A 325 13.11 12.56 4.52
C LEU A 325 13.88 11.58 5.41
N ARG A 326 14.90 10.90 4.88
CA ARG A 326 15.77 10.00 5.67
C ARG A 326 16.44 10.68 6.85
N CYS A 327 16.99 11.88 6.65
CA CYS A 327 17.59 12.66 7.72
C CYS A 327 16.57 13.05 8.80
N HIS A 328 15.35 13.40 8.41
CA HIS A 328 14.29 13.76 9.36
C HIS A 328 13.72 12.55 10.13
N VAL A 329 13.58 11.40 9.45
CA VAL A 329 13.11 10.13 10.03
C VAL A 329 14.12 9.58 11.04
N PHE A 330 15.41 9.50 10.68
CA PHE A 330 16.45 8.93 11.55
C PHE A 330 17.18 9.97 12.43
N GLY A 331 16.82 11.25 12.35
CA GLY A 331 17.46 12.32 13.12
C GLY A 331 18.93 12.58 12.76
N LEU A 332 19.41 12.07 11.62
CA LEU A 332 20.78 12.28 11.13
C LEU A 332 20.95 13.74 10.71
N GLN A 333 21.87 14.48 11.35
CA GLN A 333 22.18 15.85 10.96
C GLN A 333 22.56 15.91 9.48
N SER A 334 21.80 16.68 8.70
CA SER A 334 22.10 16.92 7.30
C SER A 334 23.36 17.77 7.20
N LYS A 335 24.48 17.18 6.76
CA LYS A 335 25.61 17.97 6.26
C LYS A 335 25.06 18.86 5.15
N LYS A 336 24.97 20.18 5.40
CA LYS A 336 24.54 21.19 4.43
C LYS A 336 25.22 20.88 3.09
N PRO A 337 24.50 20.82 1.96
CA PRO A 337 25.16 20.74 0.67
C PRO A 337 26.11 21.94 0.56
N ARG A 338 27.39 21.67 0.30
CA ARG A 338 28.36 22.68 -0.12
C ARG A 338 27.79 23.28 -1.41
N VAL A 339 27.12 24.43 -1.28
CA VAL A 339 26.78 25.26 -2.43
C VAL A 339 28.12 25.53 -3.12
N ALA A 340 28.22 25.11 -4.37
CA ALA A 340 29.33 25.43 -5.24
C ALA A 340 29.46 26.97 -5.25
N ARG A 341 30.50 27.44 -4.57
CA ARG A 341 30.96 28.82 -4.60
C ARG A 341 31.51 29.02 -6.02
N VAL A 342 30.77 29.67 -6.89
CA VAL A 342 31.25 30.12 -8.19
C VAL A 342 31.25 31.65 -8.21
N PHE A 343 32.47 32.18 -8.12
CA PHE A 343 33.01 33.49 -8.55
C PHE A 343 32.07 34.71 -8.57
N SER A 344 32.23 35.70 -7.68
CA SER A 344 33.27 36.75 -7.58
C SER A 344 32.93 38.00 -8.40
N MET A 345 32.75 39.13 -7.71
CA MET A 345 33.67 40.28 -7.82
C MET A 345 33.29 41.36 -6.81
N THR A 346 34.24 41.71 -5.96
CA THR A 346 34.25 42.90 -5.11
C THR A 346 34.73 44.07 -5.96
N VAL A 347 33.94 45.14 -6.15
CA VAL A 347 34.44 46.51 -6.32
C VAL A 347 33.43 47.49 -5.70
N SER A 348 34.01 48.47 -5.03
CA SER A 348 33.53 49.53 -4.16
C SER A 348 32.54 50.58 -4.73
N GLN A 349 31.89 51.27 -3.79
CA GLN A 349 31.25 52.60 -3.83
C GLN A 349 29.75 52.73 -4.24
N ILE A 350 29.04 53.47 -3.37
CA ILE A 350 27.62 53.92 -3.29
C ILE A 350 27.37 55.00 -4.39
N PRO A 351 26.16 55.26 -5.00
CA PRO A 351 24.86 55.53 -4.33
C PRO A 351 23.53 55.05 -4.97
N LYS A 352 22.51 55.06 -4.09
CA LYS A 352 21.05 55.27 -4.26
C LYS A 352 20.45 55.16 -5.68
N ASN A 353 19.66 54.12 -5.90
CA ASN A 353 18.42 54.22 -6.70
C ASN A 353 17.42 53.16 -6.24
N SER A 354 16.31 53.63 -5.65
CA SER A 354 15.33 52.86 -4.87
C SER A 354 14.37 52.01 -5.70
N GLU A 355 14.33 52.12 -7.03
CA GLU A 355 13.35 51.38 -7.85
C GLU A 355 13.89 50.05 -8.40
N LEU A 356 15.20 49.94 -8.64
CA LEU A 356 15.81 48.70 -9.16
C LEU A 356 15.99 47.61 -8.08
N GLN A 357 15.95 48.01 -6.81
CA GLN A 357 16.09 47.12 -5.66
C GLN A 357 14.77 46.41 -5.32
N GLU A 358 13.64 47.08 -5.56
CA GLU A 358 12.31 46.51 -5.34
C GLU A 358 11.97 45.45 -6.41
N GLU A 359 12.37 45.67 -7.66
CA GLU A 359 12.23 44.66 -8.73
C GLU A 359 13.12 43.43 -8.50
N ARG A 360 14.32 43.63 -7.94
CA ARG A 360 15.25 42.54 -7.62
C ARG A 360 14.78 41.74 -6.39
N TYR A 361 14.15 42.41 -5.41
CA TYR A 361 13.48 41.77 -4.27
C TYR A 361 12.21 41.03 -4.71
N ARG A 362 11.43 41.58 -5.65
CA ARG A 362 10.25 40.91 -6.23
C ARG A 362 10.67 39.66 -7.02
N LYS A 363 11.79 39.72 -7.75
CA LYS A 363 12.37 38.54 -8.44
C LYS A 363 12.96 37.52 -7.46
N SER A 364 13.56 37.93 -6.33
CA SER A 364 14.06 36.99 -5.31
C SER A 364 12.93 36.31 -4.53
N VAL A 365 11.84 37.02 -4.20
CA VAL A 365 10.64 36.45 -3.56
C VAL A 365 9.88 35.51 -4.51
N VAL A 366 9.94 35.74 -5.83
CA VAL A 366 9.42 34.81 -6.83
C VAL A 366 10.33 33.57 -6.97
N LEU A 367 11.66 33.72 -6.89
CA LEU A 367 12.59 32.59 -6.94
C LEU A 367 12.59 31.72 -5.67
N GLU A 368 12.29 32.31 -4.52
CA GLU A 368 12.12 31.58 -3.26
C GLU A 368 10.80 30.78 -3.25
N ARG A 369 9.78 31.23 -3.99
CA ARG A 369 8.54 30.48 -4.24
C ARG A 369 8.69 29.29 -5.21
N VAL A 370 9.80 29.21 -5.96
CA VAL A 370 10.07 28.16 -6.96
C VAL A 370 10.94 27.01 -6.40
N ASN A 371 11.35 27.09 -5.14
CA ASN A 371 12.17 26.07 -4.47
C ASN A 371 11.45 25.31 -3.32
N TYR A 372 10.12 25.29 -3.31
CA TYR A 372 9.32 24.49 -2.36
C TYR A 372 8.66 23.29 -3.02
#